data_AF-A0A965UM80-F1
#
_entry.id   AF-A0A965UM80-F1
#
_cell.length_a   1.000
_cell.length_b   1.000
_cell.length_c   1.000
_cell.angle_alpha   90.00
_cell.angle_beta   90.00
_cell.angle_gamma   90.00
#
_symmetry.space_group_name_H-M   'P 1'
#
loop_
_entity.id
_entity.type
_entity.pdbx_description
1 polymer ?
#
loop_
_entity_poly.entity_id
_entity_poly.type
_entity_poly.pdbx_seq_one_letter_code
_entity_poly.pdbx_strand_id
1 'polypeptide(L)' 'MVLSELLAKLRAEGIQARAHVIHHGISAGHLPKPERDGSGRYRFSAADVAACRKYAKNPPKPGRKKSGPAAS' A
#
# COMPACT_ATOMS: atom_id res chain seq x y z
N MET A 1 -5.45 -8.31 10.71
CA MET A 1 -4.27 -7.54 11.16
C MET A 1 -4.46 -6.07 10.77
N VAL A 2 -3.76 -5.17 11.45
CA VAL A 2 -3.77 -3.73 11.11
C VAL A 2 -2.65 -3.37 10.14
N LEU A 3 -2.70 -2.17 9.54
CA LEU A 3 -1.69 -1.70 8.59
C LEU A 3 -0.25 -1.78 9.15
N SER A 4 -0.06 -1.48 10.43
CA SER A 4 1.27 -1.52 11.06
C SER A 4 1.86 -2.94 11.07
N GLU A 5 1.05 -3.94 11.37
CA GLU A 5 1.48 -5.35 11.35
C GLU A 5 1.78 -5.83 9.94
N LEU A 6 0.96 -5.41 8.95
CA LEU A 6 1.20 -5.70 7.53
C LEU A 6 2.58 -5.18 7.11
N LEU A 7 2.89 -3.92 7.44
CA LEU A 7 4.18 -3.31 7.09
C LEU A 7 5.34 -4.00 7.80
N ALA A 8 5.17 -4.38 9.07
CA ALA A 8 6.18 -5.14 9.80
C ALA A 8 6.47 -6.50 9.14
N LYS A 9 5.42 -7.23 8.73
CA LYS A 9 5.57 -8.50 7.98
C LYS A 9 6.31 -8.32 6.66
N LEU A 10 5.90 -7.33 5.86
CA LEU A 10 6.55 -7.05 4.57
C LEU A 10 8.02 -6.67 4.77
N ARG A 11 8.31 -5.87 5.80
CA ARG A 11 9.68 -5.49 6.15
C ARG A 11 10.53 -6.68 6.59
N ALA A 12 9.96 -7.60 7.37
CA ALA A 12 10.62 -8.85 7.78
C ALA A 12 10.96 -9.75 6.57
N GLU A 13 10.18 -9.68 5.50
CA GLU A 13 10.46 -10.35 4.23
C GLU A 13 11.45 -9.59 3.32
N GLY A 14 11.99 -8.45 3.79
CA GLY A 14 12.90 -7.60 3.00
C GLY A 14 12.19 -6.67 2.01
N ILE A 15 10.86 -6.59 2.05
CA ILE A 15 10.05 -5.75 1.16
C ILE A 15 9.85 -4.38 1.82
N GLN A 16 10.42 -3.32 1.23
CA GLN A 16 10.19 -1.94 1.69
C GLN A 16 8.81 -1.43 1.28
N ALA A 17 7.77 -1.90 1.97
CA ALA A 17 6.42 -1.35 1.82
C ALA A 17 6.27 -0.07 2.67
N ARG A 18 5.64 0.96 2.10
CA ARG A 18 5.25 2.19 2.81
C ARG A 18 3.73 2.26 2.92
N ALA A 19 3.22 2.77 4.04
CA ALA A 19 1.78 2.97 4.27
C ALA A 19 1.10 3.70 3.10
N HIS A 20 1.71 4.78 2.60
CA HIS A 20 1.15 5.55 1.49
C HIS A 20 1.00 4.73 0.19
N VAL A 21 1.91 3.78 -0.07
CA VAL A 21 1.89 2.96 -1.29
C VAL A 21 0.72 1.98 -1.24
N ILE A 22 0.46 1.40 -0.07
CA ILE A 22 -0.69 0.52 0.17
C ILE A 22 -1.99 1.31 0.07
N HIS A 23 -2.07 2.49 0.70
CA HIS A 23 -3.25 3.36 0.58
C HIS A 23 -3.52 3.80 -0.86
N HIS A 24 -2.47 4.17 -1.60
CA HIS A 24 -2.59 4.45 -3.03
C HIS A 24 -3.10 3.23 -3.79
N GLY A 25 -2.53 2.05 -3.56
CA GLY A 25 -2.97 0.81 -4.23
C GLY A 25 -4.46 0.53 -4.00
N ILE A 26 -4.95 0.74 -2.78
CA ILE A 26 -6.38 0.60 -2.44
C ILE A 26 -7.20 1.70 -3.13
N SER A 27 -6.77 2.96 -3.06
CA SER A 27 -7.50 4.10 -3.62
C SER A 27 -7.56 4.08 -5.15
N ALA A 28 -6.51 3.59 -5.80
CA ALA A 28 -6.41 3.46 -7.25
C ALA A 28 -7.06 2.17 -7.78
N GLY A 29 -7.54 1.28 -6.90
CA GLY A 29 -8.17 0.01 -7.28
C GLY A 29 -7.20 -1.10 -7.69
N HIS A 30 -5.90 -0.95 -7.42
CA HIS A 30 -4.90 -2.00 -7.65
C HIS A 30 -4.91 -3.07 -6.55
N LEU A 31 -5.29 -2.69 -5.33
CA LEU A 31 -5.46 -3.59 -4.21
C LEU A 31 -6.95 -3.73 -3.87
N PRO A 32 -7.38 -4.93 -3.44
CA PRO A 32 -8.71 -5.10 -2.90
C PRO A 32 -8.92 -4.14 -1.72
N LYS A 33 -10.12 -3.59 -1.61
CA LYS A 33 -10.47 -2.68 -0.51
C LYS A 33 -10.66 -3.53 0.75
N PRO A 34 -9.75 -3.45 1.74
CA PRO A 34 -9.87 -4.25 2.96
C PRO A 34 -11.07 -3.76 3.77
N GLU A 35 -11.62 -4.67 4.56
CA GLU A 35 -12.74 -4.37 5.46
C GLU A 35 -12.34 -3.28 6.45
N ARG A 36 -13.27 -2.39 6.79
CA ARG A 36 -13.07 -1.42 7.87
C ARG A 36 -13.75 -1.96 9.11
N ASP A 37 -12.98 -2.01 10.19
CA ASP A 37 -13.53 -2.33 11.51
C ASP A 37 -14.47 -1.19 11.98
N GLY A 38 -15.30 -1.44 13.00
CA GLY A 38 -16.24 -0.45 13.56
C GLY A 38 -15.56 0.83 14.06
N SER A 39 -14.24 0.81 14.25
CA SER A 39 -13.41 1.97 14.57
C SER A 39 -12.89 2.74 13.34
N GLY A 40 -13.33 2.39 12.13
CA GLY A 40 -12.90 3.01 10.86
C GLY A 40 -11.49 2.60 10.38
N ARG A 41 -10.83 1.66 11.06
CA ARG A 41 -9.48 1.19 10.71
C ARG A 41 -9.54 0.06 9.69
N TYR A 42 -8.60 0.06 8.74
CA TYR A 42 -8.48 -1.05 7.79
C TYR A 42 -8.02 -2.33 8.48
N ARG A 43 -8.78 -3.40 8.24
CA ARG A 43 -8.53 -4.75 8.74
C ARG A 43 -8.14 -5.62 7.55
N PHE A 44 -6.85 -5.97 7.49
CA PHE A 44 -6.31 -6.80 6.43
C PHE A 44 -6.45 -8.28 6.81
N SER A 45 -7.03 -9.05 5.91
CA SER A 45 -7.06 -10.51 5.94
C SER A 45 -5.77 -11.11 5.37
N ALA A 46 -5.57 -12.42 5.51
CA ALA A 46 -4.42 -13.10 4.91
C ALA A 46 -4.38 -12.96 3.37
N ALA A 47 -5.55 -12.94 2.73
CA ALA A 47 -5.68 -12.72 1.28
C ALA A 47 -5.21 -11.31 0.89
N ASP A 48 -5.57 -10.30 1.68
CA ASP A 48 -5.12 -8.91 1.46
C ASP A 48 -3.61 -8.78 1.60
N VAL A 49 -2.97 -9.52 2.52
CA VAL A 49 -1.50 -9.54 2.64
C VAL A 49 -0.87 -10.09 1.38
N ALA A 50 -1.39 -11.19 0.84
CA ALA A 50 -0.83 -11.79 -0.38
C ALA A 50 -0.93 -10.81 -1.56
N ALA A 51 -2.04 -10.07 -1.68
CA ALA A 51 -2.21 -9.01 -2.66
C ALA A 51 -1.23 -7.84 -2.42
N CYS A 52 -1.15 -7.34 -1.19
CA CYS A 52 -0.23 -6.27 -0.79
C CYS A 52 1.23 -6.67 -1.03
N ARG A 53 1.59 -7.93 -0.79
CA ARG A 53 2.93 -8.48 -1.03
C ARG A 53 3.28 -8.49 -2.51
N LYS A 54 2.35 -8.97 -3.37
CA LYS A 54 2.52 -8.94 -4.83
C LYS A 54 2.69 -7.51 -5.33
N TYR A 55 1.84 -6.60 -4.85
CA TYR A 55 1.88 -5.19 -5.20
C TYR A 55 3.16 -4.50 -4.69
N ALA A 56 3.61 -4.79 -3.47
CA ALA A 56 4.81 -4.17 -2.89
C ALA A 56 6.11 -4.70 -3.50
N LYS A 57 6.12 -5.90 -4.09
CA LYS A 57 7.27 -6.42 -4.85
C LYS A 57 7.42 -5.77 -6.22
N ASN A 58 6.30 -5.39 -6.85
CA ASN A 58 6.30 -4.70 -8.14
C ASN A 58 5.33 -3.52 -8.09
N PRO A 59 5.61 -2.50 -7.26
CA PRO A 59 4.72 -1.35 -7.19
C PRO A 59 4.76 -0.66 -8.55
N PRO A 60 3.61 -0.31 -9.15
CA PRO A 60 3.62 0.52 -10.35
C PRO A 60 4.46 1.75 -10.01
N LYS A 61 5.49 2.01 -10.82
CA LYS A 61 6.39 3.16 -10.61
C LYS A 61 5.50 4.38 -10.37
N PRO A 62 5.54 5.02 -9.19
CA PRO A 62 4.82 6.27 -9.02
C PRO A 62 5.32 7.18 -10.13
N GLY A 63 4.41 7.62 -10.99
CA GLY A 63 4.75 8.40 -12.17
C GLY A 63 5.62 9.56 -11.74
N ARG A 64 6.91 9.51 -12.08
CA ARG A 64 7.79 10.66 -12.01
C ARG A 64 7.39 11.60 -13.15
N LYS A 65 6.33 12.39 -12.98
CA LYS A 65 6.01 13.62 -13.72
C LYS A 65 5.05 14.44 -12.83
N LYS A 66 5.30 15.71 -12.52
CA LYS A 66 6.25 16.70 -13.05
C LYS A 66 6.58 17.63 -11.88
N SER A 67 7.82 17.65 -11.40
CA SER A 67 8.35 18.91 -10.91
C SER A 67 8.23 19.84 -12.11
N GLY A 68 7.24 20.73 -12.09
CA GLY A 68 7.24 21.83 -13.05
C GLY A 68 8.58 22.52 -12.92
N PRO A 69 9.27 22.90 -14.00
CA PRO A 69 10.03 24.12 -13.88
C PRO A 69 8.99 25.18 -13.52
N ALA A 70 9.19 25.77 -12.34
CA ALA A 70 8.51 26.96 -11.93
C ALA A 70 8.58 28.00 -13.06
N ALA A 71 7.55 28.82 -13.16
CA ALA A 71 7.56 30.02 -13.96
C ALA A 71 8.87 30.79 -13.77
N SER A 72 9.50 31.20 -14.87
CA SER A 72 10.25 32.44 -15.09
C SER A 72 10.65 32.52 -16.56
#